data_AF-A0A367AUH7-F1
#
_entry.id   AF-A0A367AUH7-F1
#
_cell.length_a   1.000
_cell.length_b   1.000
_cell.length_c   1.000
_cell.angle_alpha   90.00
_cell.angle_beta   90.00
_cell.angle_gamma   90.00
#
_symmetry.space_group_name_H-M   'P 1'
#
loop_
_entity.id
_entity.type
_entity.pdbx_description
1 polymer ?
#
loop_
_entity_poly.entity_id
_entity_poly.type
_entity_poly.pdbx_seq_one_letter_code
_entity_poly.pdbx_strand_id
1 'polypeptide(L)' 'MQPVLLPIYPDTGLALGGLGRTKVYELITSGELRTVKIGRRRFVPASAVEEYVARLEQRSAA' A
#
# COMPACT_ATOMS: atom_id res chain seq x y z
N MET A 1 8.57 4.72 -15.99
CA MET A 1 8.37 5.72 -14.92
C MET A 1 7.46 5.08 -13.88
N GLN A 2 7.94 4.87 -12.65
CA GLN A 2 7.10 4.31 -11.59
C GLN A 2 6.06 5.34 -11.15
N PRO A 3 4.78 4.96 -10.98
CA PRO A 3 3.75 5.87 -10.55
C PRO A 3 3.96 6.25 -9.07
N VAL A 4 3.94 7.55 -8.78
CA VAL A 4 4.06 8.05 -7.40
C VAL A 4 2.84 7.70 -6.55
N LEU A 5 1.67 7.59 -7.19
CA LEU A 5 0.40 7.28 -6.56
C LEU A 5 -0.26 6.08 -7.22
N LEU A 6 -0.57 5.08 -6.41
CA LEU A 6 -1.25 3.87 -6.81
C LEU A 6 -2.74 3.98 -6.44
N PRO A 7 -3.68 3.72 -7.36
CA PRO A 7 -5.05 3.42 -6.97
C PRO A 7 -5.08 2.32 -5.89
N ILE A 8 -6.02 2.42 -4.94
CA ILE A 8 -6.13 1.41 -3.86
C ILE A 8 -6.23 0.00 -4.44
N TYR A 9 -6.96 -0.19 -5.54
CA TYR A 9 -7.07 -1.48 -6.21
C TYR A 9 -7.29 -1.26 -7.71
N PRO A 10 -6.67 -2.07 -8.59
CA PRO A 10 -5.81 -3.22 -8.31
C PRO A 10 -4.33 -2.89 -8.06
N ASP A 11 -3.88 -1.67 -8.36
CA ASP A 11 -2.46 -1.33 -8.46
C ASP A 11 -1.66 -1.54 -7.17
N THR A 12 -2.22 -1.14 -6.02
CA THR A 12 -1.56 -1.39 -4.71
C THR A 12 -1.42 -2.89 -4.44
N GLY A 13 -2.43 -3.69 -4.78
CA GLY A 13 -2.39 -5.14 -4.63
C GLY A 13 -1.34 -5.78 -5.52
N LEU A 14 -1.24 -5.33 -6.77
CA LEU A 14 -0.20 -5.78 -7.71
C LEU A 14 1.21 -5.40 -7.23
N ALA A 15 1.39 -4.16 -6.75
CA ALA A 15 2.66 -3.68 -6.21
C ALA A 15 3.13 -4.49 -4.98
N LEU A 16 2.18 -5.01 -4.19
CA LEU A 16 2.43 -5.86 -3.03
C LEU A 16 2.49 -7.37 -3.34
N GLY A 17 2.70 -7.74 -4.61
CA GLY A 17 2.86 -9.15 -5.01
C GLY A 17 1.55 -9.88 -5.29
N GLY A 18 0.49 -9.17 -5.67
CA GLY A 18 -0.80 -9.78 -6.06
C GLY A 18 -1.81 -9.95 -4.93
N LEU A 19 -1.76 -9.07 -3.91
CA LEU A 19 -2.72 -9.11 -2.81
C LEU A 19 -4.15 -8.81 -3.29
N GLY A 20 -5.10 -9.61 -2.78
CA GLY A 20 -6.52 -9.41 -3.04
C GLY A 20 -7.06 -8.11 -2.41
N ARG A 21 -8.14 -7.58 -2.99
CA ARG A 21 -8.79 -6.33 -2.56
C ARG A 21 -9.02 -6.26 -1.05
N THR A 22 -9.55 -7.32 -0.45
CA THR A 22 -9.84 -7.37 0.99
C THR A 22 -8.60 -7.09 1.83
N LYS A 23 -7.47 -7.73 1.50
CA LYS A 23 -6.23 -7.55 2.27
C LYS A 23 -5.68 -6.14 2.14
N VAL A 24 -5.77 -5.54 0.94
CA VAL A 24 -5.35 -4.15 0.74
C VAL A 24 -6.17 -3.20 1.62
N TYR A 25 -7.50 -3.37 1.66
CA TYR A 25 -8.35 -2.54 2.52
C TYR A 25 -8.12 -2.81 4.02
N GLU A 26 -7.82 -4.05 4.41
CA GLU A 26 -7.45 -4.41 5.77
C GLU A 26 -6.18 -3.66 6.20
N LEU A 27 -5.13 -3.68 5.37
CA LEU A 27 -3.87 -2.96 5.63
C LEU A 27 -4.08 -1.44 5.71
N ILE A 28 -4.97 -0.88 4.89
CA ILE A 28 -5.32 0.55 4.97
C ILE A 28 -6.07 0.84 6.28
N THR A 29 -7.03 -0.02 6.66
CA THR A 29 -7.87 0.17 7.84
C THR A 29 -7.09 -0.03 9.14
N SER A 30 -6.11 -0.95 9.15
CA SER A 30 -5.20 -1.15 10.28
C SER A 30 -4.15 -0.06 10.42
N GLY A 31 -4.02 0.83 9.44
CA GLY A 31 -3.00 1.88 9.41
C GLY A 31 -1.62 1.40 8.93
N GLU A 32 -1.48 0.13 8.56
CA GLU A 32 -0.24 -0.42 7.99
C GLU A 32 0.05 0.14 6.58
N LEU A 33 -0.96 0.60 5.84
CA LEU A 33 -0.78 1.33 4.58
C LEU A 33 -1.38 2.73 4.66
N ARG A 34 -0.52 3.74 4.49
CA ARG A 34 -0.94 5.14 4.41
C ARG A 34 -1.64 5.42 3.09
N THR A 35 -2.68 6.26 3.12
CA THR A 35 -3.38 6.72 1.92
C THR A 35 -3.39 8.23 1.84
N VAL A 36 -3.45 8.75 0.62
CA VAL A 36 -3.65 10.16 0.32
C VAL A 36 -4.93 10.35 -0.49
N LYS A 37 -5.62 11.47 -0.28
CA LYS A 37 -6.89 11.78 -0.94
C LYS A 37 -6.68 12.85 -2.00
N ILE A 38 -7.18 12.62 -3.21
CA ILE A 38 -7.26 13.61 -4.28
C ILE A 38 -8.72 13.73 -4.70
N GLY A 39 -9.37 14.83 -4.33
CA GLY A 39 -10.80 15.03 -4.52
C GLY A 39 -11.62 13.92 -3.87
N ARG A 40 -12.38 13.15 -4.65
CA ARG A 40 -13.20 12.02 -4.15
C ARG A 40 -12.46 10.67 -4.14
N ARG A 41 -11.25 10.59 -4.70
CA ARG A 41 -10.48 9.34 -4.84
C ARG A 41 -9.39 9.26 -3.77
N ARG A 42 -9.06 8.04 -3.35
CA ARG A 42 -7.94 7.73 -2.46
C ARG A 42 -6.89 6.92 -3.21
N PHE A 43 -5.63 7.16 -2.88
CA PHE A 43 -4.45 6.54 -3.46
C PHE A 43 -3.51 6.09 -2.36
N VAL A 44 -2.67 5.11 -2.64
CA VAL A 44 -1.55 4.70 -1.82
C VAL A 44 -0.28 5.29 -2.45
N PRO A 45 0.50 6.11 -1.72
CA PRO A 45 1.81 6.55 -2.20
C PRO A 45 2.76 5.37 -2.39
N ALA A 46 3.59 5.40 -3.43
CA ALA A 46 4.62 4.38 -3.64
C ALA A 46 5.54 4.24 -2.40
N SER A 47 5.91 5.37 -1.77
CA SER A 47 6.69 5.36 -0.52
C SER A 47 6.00 4.65 0.64
N ALA A 48 4.66 4.64 0.70
CA ALA A 48 3.94 3.92 1.74
C ALA A 48 4.04 2.40 1.57
N VAL A 49 4.17 1.93 0.32
CA VAL A 49 4.42 0.52 0.00
C VAL A 49 5.85 0.14 0.41
N GLU A 50 6.83 0.96 0.05
CA GLU A 50 8.24 0.76 0.42
C GLU A 50 8.42 0.72 1.95
N GLU A 51 7.82 1.67 2.67
CA GLU A 51 7.84 1.71 4.14
C GLU A 51 7.19 0.47 4.76
N TYR A 52 6.09 -0.04 4.18
CA TYR A 52 5.43 -1.25 4.66
C TYR A 52 6.33 -2.47 4.51
N VAL A 53 6.97 -2.64 3.35
CA VAL A 53 7.92 -3.73 3.10
C VAL A 53 9.10 -3.64 4.06
N ALA A 54 9.69 -2.45 4.24
CA ALA A 54 10.79 -2.24 5.17
C ALA A 54 10.43 -2.61 6.62
N ARG A 55 9.19 -2.32 7.07
CA ARG A 55 8.70 -2.77 8.38
C ARG A 55 8.57 -4.28 8.49
N LEU A 56 8.13 -4.96 7.42
CA LEU A 56 8.05 -6.42 7.41
C LEU A 56 9.43 -7.07 7.49
N GLU A 57 10.40 -6.55 6.75
CA GLU A 57 11.79 -7.02 6.80
C GLU A 57 12.37 -6.91 8.22
N GLN A 58 12.17 -5.75 8.86
CA GLN A 58 12.59 -5.52 10.25
C GLN A 58 11.93 -6.48 11.25
N ARG A 59 10.63 -6.78 11.10
CA ARG A 59 9.93 -7.76 11.94
C ARG A 59 10.44 -9.19 11.74
N SER A 60 10.89 -9.54 10.54
CA SER A 60 11.41 -10.87 10.23
C SER A 60 12.86 -11.09 10.69
N ALA A 61 13.62 -10.01 10.86
CA ALA A 61 15.01 -10.03 11.31
C ALA A 61 15.16 -10.05 12.84
N ALA A 62 14.06 -9.93 13.59
CA ALA A 62 14.00 -9.99 15.05
C ALA A 62 13.48 -11.36 15.52
#